data_AF-A0A524QXV8-F1
#
_entry.id   AF-A0A524QXV8-F1
#
_cell.length_a   1.000
_cell.length_b   1.000
_cell.length_c   1.000
_cell.angle_alpha   90.00
_cell.angle_beta   90.00
_cell.angle_gamma   90.00
#
_symmetry.space_group_name_H-M   'P 1'
#
loop_
_entity.id
_entity.type
_entity.pdbx_description
1 polymer ?
#
loop_
_entity_poly.entity_id
_entity_poly.type
_entity_poly.pdbx_seq_one_letter_code
_entity_poly.pdbx_strand_id
1 'polypeptide(L)'
;CIGYTVAVEPLYKTVSDCAVKAATSDPRFQPVTRGEVPRLKLEISVLTPMEKVTSLDLILVGRDGLMISLGNNRGLLLPQVATEYGWDRTQFLEQTCQKAGLPRDAYKDPNAIIYKFQALVFGE
;
A
#
# COMPACT_ATOMS: atom_id res chain seq x y z
N CYS A 1 -10.76 -1.47 -2.53
CA CYS A 1 -9.61 -1.36 -1.60
C CYS A 1 -9.28 0.11 -1.37
N ILE A 2 -9.49 0.60 -0.15
CA ILE A 2 -9.21 1.97 0.29
C ILE A 2 -8.49 1.87 1.64
N GLY A 3 -7.56 2.77 1.92
CA GLY A 3 -6.81 2.79 3.17
C GLY A 3 -6.14 4.13 3.43
N TYR A 4 -5.73 4.34 4.68
CA TYR A 4 -4.91 5.49 5.07
C TYR A 4 -3.48 5.04 5.36
N THR A 5 -2.53 5.91 5.03
CA THR A 5 -1.09 5.70 5.24
C THR A 5 -0.54 6.52 6.40
N VAL A 6 -1.38 7.35 7.01
CA VAL A 6 -1.07 8.20 8.16
C VAL A 6 -2.14 7.97 9.20
N ALA A 7 -1.72 7.78 10.45
CA ALA A 7 -2.64 7.62 11.57
C ALA A 7 -3.25 8.99 11.93
N VAL A 8 -4.51 9.19 11.56
CA VAL A 8 -5.28 10.40 11.90
C VAL A 8 -6.35 10.14 12.97
N GLU A 9 -6.72 8.88 13.19
CA GLU A 9 -7.72 8.43 14.14
C GLU A 9 -7.30 7.11 14.82
N PRO A 10 -7.93 6.74 15.95
CA PRO A 10 -7.77 5.40 16.53
C PRO A 10 -8.05 4.28 15.52
N LEU A 11 -7.24 3.22 15.58
CA LEU A 11 -7.25 2.12 14.60
C LEU A 11 -8.65 1.53 14.36
N TYR A 12 -9.43 1.30 15.42
CA TYR A 12 -10.78 0.72 15.28
C TYR A 12 -11.74 1.59 14.47
N LYS A 13 -11.61 2.93 14.55
CA LYS A 13 -12.41 3.86 13.73
C LYS A 13 -11.95 3.83 12.28
N THR A 14 -10.64 3.86 12.08
CA THR A 14 -10.02 3.75 10.75
C THR A 14 -10.43 2.45 10.04
N VAL A 15 -10.41 1.32 10.73
CA VAL A 15 -10.84 0.03 10.15
C VAL A 15 -12.30 0.09 9.70
N SER A 16 -13.20 0.59 10.54
CA SER A 16 -14.63 0.73 10.20
C SER A 16 -14.84 1.65 8.99
N ASP A 17 -14.21 2.82 9.00
CA ASP A 17 -14.31 3.80 7.91
C ASP A 17 -13.73 3.27 6.59
N CYS A 18 -12.54 2.65 6.62
CA CYS A 18 -11.93 2.04 5.43
C CYS A 18 -12.77 0.88 4.89
N ALA A 19 -13.37 0.04 5.73
CA ALA A 19 -14.24 -1.04 5.28
C ALA A 19 -15.47 -0.50 4.52
N VAL A 20 -16.14 0.52 5.06
CA VAL A 20 -17.29 1.16 4.39
C VAL A 20 -16.85 1.82 3.09
N LYS A 21 -15.75 2.58 3.09
CA LYS A 21 -15.25 3.28 1.89
C LYS A 21 -14.75 2.31 0.82
N ALA A 22 -14.10 1.22 1.21
CA ALA A 22 -13.65 0.20 0.26
C ALA A 22 -14.83 -0.44 -0.48
N ALA A 23 -16.00 -0.56 0.15
CA ALA A 23 -17.20 -1.11 -0.43
C ALA A 23 -18.03 -0.07 -1.24
N THR A 24 -18.03 1.20 -0.83
CA THR A 24 -18.98 2.20 -1.37
C THR A 24 -18.34 3.34 -2.14
N SER A 25 -17.04 3.56 -1.99
CA SER A 25 -16.35 4.79 -2.41
C SER A 25 -15.07 4.54 -3.24
N ASP A 26 -14.79 3.30 -3.63
CA ASP A 26 -13.65 3.01 -4.52
C ASP A 26 -14.03 3.37 -5.97
N PRO A 27 -13.43 4.40 -6.59
CA PRO A 27 -13.88 4.94 -7.88
C PRO A 27 -13.66 3.97 -9.05
N ARG A 28 -12.94 2.86 -8.83
CA ARG A 28 -12.68 1.84 -9.86
C ARG A 28 -13.84 0.85 -10.01
N PHE A 29 -14.77 0.81 -9.06
CA PHE A 29 -15.86 -0.16 -9.01
C PHE A 29 -17.20 0.53 -8.72
N GLN A 30 -18.31 -0.13 -9.05
CA GLN A 30 -19.61 0.30 -8.55
C GLN A 30 -19.74 -0.03 -7.04
N PRO A 31 -20.53 0.72 -6.27
CA PRO A 31 -20.76 0.41 -4.87
C PRO A 31 -21.31 -1.00 -4.67
N VAL A 32 -20.77 -1.71 -3.68
CA VAL A 32 -21.22 -3.06 -3.29
C VAL A 32 -22.71 -3.04 -2.92
N THR A 33 -23.46 -4.00 -3.47
CA THR A 33 -24.88 -4.17 -3.15
C THR A 33 -25.09 -5.09 -1.95
N ARG A 34 -26.25 -4.99 -1.30
CA ARG A 34 -26.61 -5.83 -0.14
C ARG A 34 -26.52 -7.33 -0.44
N GLY A 35 -26.87 -7.76 -1.66
CA GLY A 35 -26.83 -9.17 -2.05
C GLY A 35 -25.42 -9.71 -2.27
N GLU A 36 -24.43 -8.84 -2.45
CA GLU A 36 -23.03 -9.24 -2.61
C GLU A 36 -22.33 -9.45 -1.26
N VAL A 37 -22.77 -8.75 -0.21
CA VAL A 37 -22.12 -8.78 1.12
C VAL A 37 -21.83 -10.19 1.63
N PRO A 38 -22.77 -11.17 1.59
CA PRO A 38 -22.49 -12.52 2.10
C PRO A 38 -21.45 -13.32 1.30
N ARG A 39 -21.06 -12.83 0.12
CA ARG A 39 -20.09 -13.48 -0.79
C ARG A 39 -18.74 -12.77 -0.80
N LEU A 40 -18.61 -11.65 -0.08
CA LEU A 40 -17.35 -10.93 0.02
C LEU A 40 -16.45 -11.58 1.05
N LYS A 41 -15.16 -11.60 0.74
CA LYS A 41 -14.08 -11.85 1.71
C LYS A 41 -13.46 -10.52 2.08
N LEU A 42 -13.27 -10.32 3.38
CA LEU A 42 -12.64 -9.10 3.89
C LEU A 42 -11.17 -9.37 4.17
N GLU A 43 -10.33 -8.38 3.85
CA GLU A 43 -8.93 -8.35 4.23
C GLU A 43 -8.61 -6.97 4.83
N ILE A 44 -7.95 -6.96 5.98
CA ILE A 44 -7.50 -5.77 6.70
C ILE A 44 -5.99 -5.82 6.81
N SER A 45 -5.32 -4.81 6.27
CA SER A 45 -3.88 -4.60 6.43
C SER A 45 -3.62 -3.46 7.39
N VAL A 46 -3.08 -3.76 8.58
CA VAL A 46 -2.67 -2.76 9.58
C VAL A 46 -1.20 -2.43 9.41
N LEU A 47 -0.90 -1.16 9.14
CA LEU A 47 0.45 -0.71 8.83
C LEU A 47 1.18 -0.20 10.08
N THR A 48 2.48 -0.49 10.18
CA THR A 48 3.37 0.22 11.10
C THR A 48 3.57 1.67 10.62
N PRO A 49 4.07 2.58 11.49
CA PRO A 49 4.51 3.89 11.05
C PRO A 49 5.48 3.82 9.87
N MET A 50 5.39 4.79 8.97
CA MET A 50 6.26 4.90 7.80
C MET A 50 7.66 5.33 8.21
N GLU A 51 8.67 4.55 7.85
CA GLU A 51 10.08 4.85 8.10
C GLU A 51 10.75 5.32 6.81
N LYS A 52 11.38 6.50 6.82
CA LYS A 52 12.11 6.99 5.64
C LYS A 52 13.31 6.09 5.36
N VAL A 53 13.45 5.63 4.11
CA VAL A 53 14.58 4.82 3.65
C VAL A 53 15.76 5.74 3.37
N THR A 54 16.88 5.50 4.05
CA THR A 54 18.15 6.24 3.85
C THR A 54 19.10 5.53 2.89
N SER A 55 18.96 4.21 2.73
CA SER A 55 19.68 3.39 1.76
C SER A 55 18.76 2.28 1.26
N LEU A 56 18.77 2.03 -0.06
CA LEU A 56 17.95 0.99 -0.68
C LEU A 56 18.30 -0.40 -0.15
N ASP A 57 19.52 -0.63 0.31
CA ASP A 57 19.93 -1.93 0.87
C ASP A 57 19.22 -2.32 2.16
N LEU A 58 18.59 -1.35 2.84
CA LEU A 58 17.79 -1.58 4.04
C LEU A 58 16.40 -2.14 3.75
N ILE A 59 16.01 -2.21 2.47
CA ILE A 59 14.74 -2.78 2.02
C ILE A 59 14.87 -4.29 1.94
N LEU A 60 14.02 -4.98 2.70
CA LEU A 60 13.91 -6.44 2.68
C LEU A 60 12.59 -6.87 2.05
N VAL A 61 12.67 -7.52 0.89
CA VAL A 61 11.53 -8.13 0.20
C VAL A 61 10.86 -9.16 1.10
N GLY A 62 9.52 -9.18 1.11
CA GLY A 62 8.70 -10.07 1.94
C GLY A 62 8.56 -9.64 3.40
N ARG A 63 9.34 -8.65 3.85
CA ARG A 63 9.18 -8.01 5.16
C ARG A 63 8.60 -6.60 5.03
N ASP A 64 9.20 -5.81 4.14
CA ASP A 64 8.88 -4.40 3.99
C ASP A 64 7.88 -4.18 2.87
N GLY A 65 6.88 -3.35 3.11
CA GLY A 65 6.11 -2.65 2.11
C GLY A 65 6.83 -1.35 1.74
N LEU A 66 6.57 -0.84 0.54
CA LEU A 66 7.21 0.37 0.04
C LEU A 66 6.19 1.43 -0.31
N MET A 67 6.57 2.67 -0.07
CA MET A 67 5.85 3.84 -0.54
C MET A 67 6.83 4.84 -1.13
N ILE A 68 6.56 5.30 -2.34
CA ILE A 68 7.33 6.37 -2.99
C ILE A 68 6.48 7.63 -3.12
N SER A 69 7.12 8.78 -2.94
CA SER A 69 6.54 10.10 -3.18
C SER A 69 7.52 10.93 -4.02
N LEU A 70 7.04 11.48 -5.13
CA LEU A 70 7.81 12.41 -5.97
C LEU A 70 6.86 13.45 -6.58
N GLY A 71 7.00 14.71 -6.17
CA GLY A 71 6.04 15.77 -6.49
C GLY A 71 4.63 15.42 -5.97
N ASN A 72 3.63 15.48 -6.85
CA ASN A 72 2.24 15.14 -6.52
C ASN A 72 1.93 13.63 -6.63
N ASN A 73 2.89 12.84 -7.10
CA ASN A 73 2.70 11.41 -7.33
C ASN A 73 3.09 10.62 -6.08
N ARG A 74 2.22 9.69 -5.70
CA ARG A 74 2.44 8.80 -4.55
C ARG A 74 1.88 7.43 -4.83
N GLY A 75 2.65 6.40 -4.52
CA GLY A 75 2.27 5.00 -4.70
C GLY A 75 2.77 4.15 -3.56
N LEU A 76 2.03 3.11 -3.23
CA LEU A 76 2.35 2.18 -2.16
C LEU A 76 2.06 0.74 -2.61
N LEU A 77 2.94 -0.18 -2.23
CA LEU A 77 2.74 -1.62 -2.36
C LEU A 77 3.01 -2.30 -1.01
N LEU A 78 2.14 -3.26 -0.67
CA LEU A 78 2.22 -4.02 0.57
C LEU A 78 3.36 -5.05 0.54
N PRO A 79 3.87 -5.50 1.71
CA PRO A 79 5.01 -6.43 1.78
C PRO A 79 4.82 -7.72 0.97
N GLN A 80 3.62 -8.31 1.01
CA GLN A 80 3.33 -9.59 0.37
C GLN A 80 3.34 -9.53 -1.17
N VAL A 81 3.11 -8.36 -1.75
CA VAL A 81 3.00 -8.22 -3.21
C VAL A 81 4.32 -8.61 -3.88
N ALA A 82 5.45 -8.16 -3.35
CA ALA A 82 6.74 -8.50 -3.92
C ALA A 82 7.01 -10.01 -3.90
N THR A 83 6.63 -10.69 -2.81
CA THR A 83 6.80 -12.14 -2.70
C THR A 83 5.83 -12.93 -3.58
N GLU A 84 4.58 -12.50 -3.73
CA GLU A 84 3.59 -13.17 -4.59
C GLU A 84 4.01 -13.16 -6.06
N TYR A 85 4.61 -12.07 -6.51
CA TYR A 85 5.08 -11.93 -7.90
C TYR A 85 6.55 -12.35 -8.09
N GLY A 86 7.23 -12.81 -7.03
CA GLY A 86 8.64 -13.23 -7.08
C GLY A 86 9.61 -12.10 -7.46
N TRP A 87 9.30 -10.86 -7.09
CA TRP A 87 10.12 -9.70 -7.40
C TRP A 87 11.34 -9.59 -6.48
N ASP A 88 12.47 -9.23 -7.07
CA ASP A 88 13.61 -8.74 -6.30
C ASP A 88 13.39 -7.30 -5.82
N ARG A 89 14.35 -6.78 -5.04
CA ARG A 89 14.30 -5.42 -4.49
C ARG A 89 14.17 -4.35 -5.57
N THR A 90 14.89 -4.49 -6.68
CA THR A 90 14.90 -3.51 -7.78
C THR A 90 13.55 -3.50 -8.47
N GLN A 91 13.02 -4.67 -8.82
CA GLN A 91 11.70 -4.82 -9.40
C GLN A 91 10.63 -4.27 -8.47
N PHE A 92 10.73 -4.51 -7.17
CA PHE A 92 9.77 -4.00 -6.20
C PHE A 92 9.75 -2.46 -6.13
N LEU A 93 10.93 -1.83 -6.17
CA LEU A 93 11.05 -0.37 -6.28
C LEU A 93 10.44 0.15 -7.58
N GLU A 94 10.78 -0.45 -8.72
CA GLU A 94 10.26 -0.06 -10.04
C GLU A 94 8.73 -0.17 -10.11
N GLN A 95 8.16 -1.27 -9.59
CA GLN A 95 6.71 -1.46 -9.53
C GLN A 95 6.04 -0.47 -8.58
N THR A 96 6.71 -0.10 -7.48
CA THR A 96 6.21 0.96 -6.57
C THR A 96 6.19 2.32 -7.28
N CYS A 97 7.20 2.63 -8.11
CA CYS A 97 7.19 3.83 -8.97
C CYS A 97 6.03 3.79 -9.96
N GLN A 98 5.85 2.68 -10.68
CA GLN A 98 4.73 2.56 -11.64
C GLN A 98 3.37 2.69 -10.95
N LYS A 99 3.24 2.13 -9.74
CA LYS A 99 2.03 2.28 -8.90
C LYS A 99 1.73 3.73 -8.54
N ALA A 100 2.77 4.55 -8.40
CA ALA A 100 2.66 5.99 -8.18
C ALA A 100 2.37 6.79 -9.47
N GLY A 101 2.32 6.14 -10.65
CA GLY A 101 2.23 6.84 -11.94
C GLY A 101 3.56 7.43 -12.42
N LEU A 102 4.69 6.95 -11.90
CA LEU A 102 6.03 7.44 -12.22
C LEU A 102 6.79 6.50 -13.17
N PRO A 103 7.85 6.99 -13.86
CA PRO A 103 8.84 6.15 -14.54
C PRO A 103 9.46 5.12 -13.59
N ARG A 104 9.84 3.95 -14.10
CA ARG A 104 10.37 2.83 -13.30
C ARG A 104 11.59 3.20 -12.46
N ASP A 105 12.46 4.05 -13.00
CA ASP A 105 13.70 4.49 -12.37
C ASP A 105 13.53 5.74 -11.49
N ALA A 106 12.30 6.23 -11.28
CA ALA A 106 12.05 7.44 -10.49
C ALA A 106 12.53 7.31 -9.03
N TYR A 107 12.72 6.11 -8.49
CA TYR A 107 13.34 5.89 -7.18
C TYR A 107 14.81 6.35 -7.10
N LYS A 108 15.46 6.61 -8.23
CA LYS A 108 16.82 7.14 -8.31
C LYS A 108 16.85 8.68 -8.34
N ASP A 109 15.71 9.34 -8.49
CA ASP A 109 15.64 10.81 -8.46
C ASP A 109 16.04 11.31 -7.05
N PRO A 110 16.93 12.31 -6.93
CA PRO A 110 17.35 12.83 -5.63
C PRO A 110 16.21 13.45 -4.81
N ASN A 111 15.09 13.83 -5.45
CA ASN A 111 13.90 14.36 -4.79
C ASN A 111 12.88 13.26 -4.45
N ALA A 112 13.08 12.02 -4.89
CA ALA A 112 12.19 10.92 -4.55
C ALA A 112 12.36 10.57 -3.07
N ILE A 113 11.24 10.48 -2.36
CA ILE A 113 11.22 10.04 -0.96
C ILE A 113 10.62 8.65 -0.92
N ILE A 114 11.41 7.70 -0.43
CA ILE A 114 10.99 6.31 -0.24
C ILE A 114 10.79 6.06 1.24
N TYR A 115 9.67 5.45 1.59
CA TYR A 115 9.38 4.95 2.92
C TYR A 115 9.23 3.43 2.87
N LYS A 116 9.63 2.78 3.96
CA LYS A 116 9.32 1.39 4.25
C LYS A 116 8.39 1.28 5.45
N PHE A 117 7.61 0.23 5.49
CA PHE A 117 6.72 -0.11 6.61
C PHE A 117 6.49 -1.61 6.63
N GLN A 118 5.91 -2.12 7.71
CA GLN A 118 5.45 -3.50 7.81
C GLN A 118 3.92 -3.51 7.88
N ALA A 119 3.31 -4.63 7.49
CA ALA A 119 1.87 -4.80 7.56
C ALA A 119 1.52 -6.10 8.29
N LEU A 120 0.57 -6.02 9.20
CA LEU A 120 -0.14 -7.17 9.76
C LEU A 120 -1.42 -7.36 8.95
N VAL A 121 -1.56 -8.51 8.30
CA VAL A 121 -2.70 -8.82 7.42
C VAL A 121 -3.64 -9.79 8.13
N PHE A 122 -4.92 -9.46 8.14
CA PHE A 122 -6.01 -10.28 8.67
C PHE A 122 -7.04 -10.49 7.57
N GLY A 123 -7.51 -11.71 7.32
CA GLY A 123 -8.53 -11.96 6.30
C GLY A 123 -9.19 -13.34 6.38
N GLU A 124 -10.25 -13.52 5.61
CA GLU A 124 -11.09 -14.73 5.48
C GLU A 124 -10.85 -15.53 4.20
#